data_AF-A0A453HJ02-F1
#
_entry.id   AF-A0A453HJ02-F1
#
_cell.length_a   1.000
_cell.length_b   1.000
_cell.length_c   1.000
_cell.angle_alpha   90.00
_cell.angle_beta   90.00
_cell.angle_gamma   90.00
#
_symmetry.space_group_name_H-M   'P 1'
#
loop_
_entity.id
_entity.type
_entity.pdbx_description
1 polymer ?
#
loop_
_entity_poly.entity_id
_entity_poly.type
_entity_poly.pdbx_seq_one_letter_code
_entity_poly.pdbx_strand_id
1 'polypeptide(L)'
;VIYGDTDSVMVQFGASTVEDAMKLGREAAEYISGTFIKPIKLEFEKVYFPYLLISKKRYAGLYWTNPEKFDKMDTKGIETVRRDNCLLVKNLVTECLHKILVDRDVPGAVQYVKNTISDLLMNRVDLSLLVITKGLTKTGEDYAVKAAHVELAERMR
;
A
#
# COMPACT_ATOMS: atom_id res chain seq x y z
N VAL A 1 -0.60 -20.83 3.70
CA VAL A 1 -0.07 -19.70 2.90
C VAL A 1 -1.25 -18.82 2.50
N ILE A 2 -1.19 -17.51 2.74
CA ILE A 2 -2.30 -16.58 2.48
C ILE A 2 -2.08 -15.73 1.23
N TYR A 3 -0.83 -15.52 0.80
CA TYR A 3 -0.49 -14.78 -0.40
C TYR A 3 0.91 -15.18 -0.90
N GLY A 4 1.19 -14.96 -2.18
CA GLY A 4 2.52 -15.07 -2.76
C GLY A 4 2.64 -14.23 -4.03
N ASP A 5 3.82 -13.66 -4.27
CA ASP A 5 4.12 -12.86 -5.46
C ASP A 5 5.52 -13.21 -5.94
N THR A 6 5.60 -14.03 -7.00
CA THR A 6 6.80 -14.52 -7.69
C THR A 6 7.85 -15.20 -6.80
N ASP A 7 8.55 -14.41 -5.98
CA ASP A 7 9.70 -14.75 -5.17
C ASP A 7 9.41 -14.68 -3.65
N SER A 8 8.19 -14.28 -3.27
CA SER A 8 7.79 -14.14 -1.87
C SER A 8 6.54 -14.96 -1.53
N VAL A 9 6.50 -15.51 -0.31
CA VAL A 9 5.34 -16.19 0.27
C VAL A 9 4.99 -15.58 1.62
N MET A 10 3.70 -15.33 1.84
CA MET A 10 3.16 -14.83 3.10
C MET A 10 2.40 -15.95 3.81
N VAL A 11 2.85 -16.30 5.01
CA VAL A 11 2.34 -17.44 5.77
C VAL A 11 1.72 -16.95 7.08
N GLN A 12 0.49 -17.37 7.34
CA GLN A 12 -0.14 -17.19 8.64
C GLN A 12 0.18 -18.41 9.50
N PHE A 13 1.06 -18.23 10.48
CA PHE A 13 1.52 -19.31 11.37
C PHE A 13 0.54 -19.64 12.51
N GLY A 14 -0.47 -18.79 12.76
CA GLY A 14 -1.36 -18.95 13.92
C GLY A 14 -0.69 -18.61 15.27
N ALA A 15 0.50 -18.00 15.25
CA ALA A 15 1.19 -17.53 16.44
C ALA A 15 0.41 -16.41 17.14
N SER A 16 0.49 -16.36 18.46
CA SER A 16 -0.20 -15.37 19.29
C SER A 16 0.58 -14.05 19.43
N THR A 17 1.91 -14.09 19.24
CA THR A 17 2.80 -12.93 19.36
C THR A 17 3.63 -12.72 18.09
N VAL A 18 4.10 -11.48 17.89
CA VAL A 18 5.02 -11.15 16.78
C VAL A 18 6.34 -11.88 16.94
N GLU A 19 6.85 -12.01 18.16
CA GLU A 19 8.10 -12.71 18.46
C GLU A 19 8.04 -14.20 18.06
N ASP A 20 6.97 -14.89 18.46
CA ASP A 20 6.76 -16.29 18.08
C ASP A 20 6.64 -16.44 16.57
N ALA A 21 5.91 -15.54 15.91
CA ALA A 21 5.78 -15.55 14.45
C ALA A 21 7.13 -15.35 13.75
N MET A 22 8.00 -14.46 14.28
CA MET A 22 9.35 -14.26 13.77
C MET A 22 10.22 -15.49 13.96
N LYS A 23 10.16 -16.14 15.13
CA LYS A 23 10.90 -17.38 15.40
C LYS A 23 10.51 -18.49 14.43
N LEU A 24 9.21 -18.76 14.32
CA LEU A 24 8.67 -19.76 13.37
C LEU A 24 9.01 -19.42 11.92
N GLY A 25 8.99 -18.14 11.56
CA GLY A 25 9.38 -17.67 10.22
C GLY A 25 10.84 -17.96 9.90
N ARG A 26 11.77 -17.74 10.84
CA ARG A 26 13.20 -18.04 10.67
C ARG A 26 13.44 -19.55 10.58
N GLU A 27 12.85 -20.33 11.48
CA GLU A 27 12.95 -21.80 11.47
C GLU A 27 12.42 -22.39 10.15
N ALA A 28 11.27 -21.91 9.67
CA ALA A 28 10.71 -22.34 8.39
C ALA A 28 11.61 -21.98 7.21
N ALA A 29 12.18 -20.76 7.18
CA ALA A 29 13.06 -20.33 6.10
C ALA A 29 14.35 -21.16 6.03
N GLU A 30 14.96 -21.47 7.17
CA GLU A 30 16.14 -22.32 7.26
C GLU A 30 15.85 -23.76 6.86
N TYR A 31 14.77 -24.35 7.39
CA TYR A 31 14.32 -25.70 7.05
C TYR A 31 14.08 -25.85 5.54
N ILE A 32 13.35 -24.91 4.93
CA ILE A 32 13.04 -24.93 3.50
C ILE A 32 14.31 -24.71 2.67
N SER A 33 15.22 -23.82 3.09
CA SER A 33 16.50 -23.60 2.39
C SER A 33 17.33 -24.87 2.28
N GLY A 34 17.30 -25.74 3.29
CA GLY A 34 18.00 -27.04 3.27
C GLY A 34 17.51 -28.02 2.21
N THR A 35 16.32 -27.79 1.64
CA THR A 35 15.75 -28.66 0.57
C THR A 35 16.23 -28.28 -0.83
N PHE A 36 16.88 -27.12 -0.99
CA PHE A 36 17.35 -26.62 -2.28
C PHE A 36 18.85 -26.81 -2.47
N ILE A 37 19.29 -26.84 -3.74
CA ILE A 37 20.71 -26.83 -4.08
C ILE A 37 21.32 -25.46 -3.80
N LYS A 38 22.54 -25.43 -3.26
CA LYS A 38 23.30 -24.18 -3.09
C LYS A 38 23.51 -23.53 -4.48
N PRO A 39 23.38 -22.19 -4.62
CA PRO A 39 23.29 -21.16 -3.57
C PRO A 39 21.86 -20.69 -3.23
N ILE A 40 20.82 -21.45 -3.59
CA ILE A 40 19.43 -21.03 -3.36
C ILE A 40 19.15 -21.03 -1.86
N LYS A 41 18.66 -19.90 -1.34
CA LYS A 41 18.33 -19.71 0.07
C LYS A 41 17.05 -18.89 0.18
N LEU A 42 16.15 -19.33 1.05
CA LEU A 42 14.99 -18.58 1.50
C LEU A 42 15.35 -17.85 2.80
N GLU A 43 15.05 -16.57 2.88
CA GLU A 43 15.33 -15.77 4.07
C GLU A 43 14.02 -15.24 4.66
N PHE A 44 13.93 -15.30 5.98
CA PHE A 44 12.89 -14.59 6.70
C PHE A 44 13.17 -13.08 6.60
N GLU A 45 12.19 -12.32 6.11
CA GLU A 45 12.34 -10.88 5.93
C GLU A 45 11.65 -10.07 7.03
N LYS A 46 10.38 -10.41 7.36
CA LYS A 46 9.51 -9.57 8.19
C LYS A 46 8.23 -10.28 8.63
N VAL A 47 7.57 -9.70 9.64
CA VAL A 47 6.18 -10.01 10.02
C VAL A 47 5.27 -8.81 9.73
N TYR A 48 4.05 -9.07 9.24
CA TYR A 48 2.99 -8.07 9.20
C TYR A 48 2.00 -8.27 10.34
N PHE A 49 1.80 -7.24 11.15
CA PHE A 49 0.79 -7.27 12.21
C PHE A 49 0.29 -5.86 12.57
N PRO A 50 -0.94 -5.47 12.21
CA PRO A 50 -1.92 -6.21 11.40
C PRO A 50 -1.55 -6.27 9.91
N TYR A 51 -2.25 -7.13 9.17
CA TYR A 51 -2.14 -7.28 7.72
C TYR A 51 -3.50 -7.09 7.04
N LEU A 52 -3.53 -6.33 5.95
CA LEU A 52 -4.71 -6.03 5.15
C LEU A 52 -4.42 -6.36 3.68
N LEU A 53 -5.01 -7.45 3.19
CA LEU A 53 -4.94 -7.87 1.79
C LEU A 53 -6.22 -7.46 1.06
N ILE A 54 -6.10 -6.61 0.05
CA ILE A 54 -7.24 -6.12 -0.76
C ILE A 54 -7.37 -6.95 -2.03
N SER A 55 -6.28 -7.04 -2.80
CA SER A 55 -6.22 -7.84 -4.02
C SER A 55 -4.77 -8.19 -4.36
N LYS A 56 -4.55 -8.94 -5.45
CA LYS A 56 -3.20 -9.19 -5.98
C LYS A 56 -2.46 -7.86 -6.17
N LYS A 57 -1.21 -7.79 -5.69
CA LYS A 57 -0.36 -6.59 -5.68
C LYS A 57 -0.93 -5.36 -4.95
N ARG A 58 -2.00 -5.51 -4.15
CA ARG A 58 -2.64 -4.44 -3.37
C ARG A 58 -2.85 -4.86 -1.93
N TYR A 59 -1.94 -4.46 -1.05
CA TYR A 59 -1.99 -4.79 0.38
C TYR A 59 -1.31 -3.74 1.23
N ALA A 60 -1.66 -3.71 2.52
CA ALA A 60 -1.05 -2.89 3.53
C ALA A 60 -0.81 -3.69 4.81
N GLY A 61 0.13 -3.25 5.63
CA GLY A 61 0.33 -3.82 6.96
C GLY A 61 1.38 -3.03 7.74
N LEU A 62 1.36 -3.19 9.06
CA LEU A 62 2.47 -2.68 9.87
C LEU A 62 3.64 -3.65 9.74
N TYR A 63 4.79 -3.10 9.39
CA TYR A 63 6.01 -3.79 9.06
C TYR A 63 6.86 -3.98 10.32
N TRP A 64 7.17 -5.23 10.68
CA TRP A 64 7.96 -5.56 11.87
C TRP A 64 9.22 -6.33 11.50
N THR A 65 10.39 -5.79 11.87
CA THR A 65 11.69 -6.49 11.83
C THR A 65 12.17 -6.94 13.20
N ASN A 66 11.69 -6.28 14.26
CA ASN A 66 11.87 -6.63 15.66
C ASN A 66 10.49 -6.81 16.33
N PRO A 67 10.41 -7.56 17.45
CA PRO A 67 9.13 -7.84 18.11
C PRO A 67 8.60 -6.69 18.99
N GLU A 68 9.41 -5.69 19.30
CA GLU A 68 9.07 -4.63 20.27
C GLU A 68 8.21 -3.53 19.65
N LYS A 69 8.56 -3.09 18.43
CA LYS A 69 7.87 -1.99 17.75
C LYS A 69 7.87 -2.18 16.24
N PHE A 70 6.75 -1.83 15.61
CA PHE A 70 6.67 -1.75 14.16
C PHE A 70 7.57 -0.62 13.62
N ASP A 71 8.19 -0.88 12.47
CA ASP A 71 9.10 0.07 11.83
C ASP A 71 8.32 1.15 11.07
N LYS A 72 7.30 0.74 10.31
CA LYS A 72 6.49 1.61 9.47
C LYS A 72 5.20 0.92 9.01
N MET A 73 4.28 1.69 8.44
CA MET A 73 3.18 1.16 7.64
C MET A 73 3.67 0.92 6.20
N ASP A 74 3.67 -0.33 5.74
CA ASP A 74 3.98 -0.67 4.36
C ASP A 74 2.69 -0.73 3.54
N THR A 75 2.73 -0.14 2.35
CA THR A 75 1.60 -0.13 1.41
C THR A 75 2.13 -0.48 0.02
N LYS A 76 1.60 -1.54 -0.59
CA LYS A 76 1.96 -1.97 -1.94
C LYS A 76 0.77 -1.82 -2.87
N GLY A 77 0.94 -1.09 -3.97
CA GLY A 77 -0.06 -0.92 -5.02
C GLY A 77 -1.36 -0.18 -4.62
N ILE A 78 -1.41 0.39 -3.41
CA ILE A 78 -2.50 1.25 -2.95
C ILE A 78 -2.28 2.66 -3.48
N GLU A 79 -3.37 3.43 -3.59
CA GLU A 79 -3.44 4.82 -4.03
C GLU A 79 -2.42 5.73 -3.34
N THR A 80 -1.99 5.40 -2.12
CA THR A 80 -0.99 6.14 -1.34
C THR A 80 0.38 6.24 -2.03
N VAL A 81 0.78 5.23 -2.81
CA VAL A 81 2.07 5.17 -3.51
C VAL A 81 1.95 5.44 -5.00
N ARG A 82 0.73 5.57 -5.53
CA ARG A 82 0.50 5.88 -6.94
C ARG A 82 0.55 7.39 -7.18
N ARG A 83 1.05 7.79 -8.35
CA ARG A 83 1.25 9.21 -8.73
C ARG A 83 0.17 9.75 -9.67
N ASP A 84 -0.76 8.91 -10.10
CA ASP A 84 -1.82 9.23 -11.06
C ASP A 84 -3.12 9.75 -10.41
N ASN A 85 -3.13 9.92 -9.08
CA ASN A 85 -4.24 10.43 -8.30
C ASN A 85 -3.91 11.81 -7.69
N CYS A 86 -4.96 12.55 -7.31
CA CYS A 86 -4.78 13.81 -6.60
C CYS A 86 -4.28 13.60 -5.16
N LEU A 87 -3.67 14.64 -4.60
CA LEU A 87 -3.09 14.59 -3.26
C LEU A 87 -4.15 14.37 -2.17
N LEU A 88 -5.38 14.87 -2.37
CA LEU A 88 -6.51 14.63 -1.46
C LEU A 88 -6.74 13.13 -1.24
N VAL A 89 -6.81 12.34 -2.31
CA VAL A 89 -7.06 10.89 -2.24
C VAL A 89 -5.89 10.19 -1.52
N LYS A 90 -4.66 10.58 -1.84
CA LYS A 90 -3.47 10.02 -1.19
C LYS A 90 -3.48 10.27 0.33
N ASN A 91 -3.78 11.50 0.74
CA ASN A 91 -3.85 11.87 2.16
C ASN A 91 -5.01 11.14 2.84
N LEU A 92 -6.19 11.12 2.21
CA LEU A 92 -7.37 10.46 2.74
C LEU A 92 -7.11 8.97 3.03
N VAL A 93 -6.58 8.24 2.05
CA VAL A 93 -6.32 6.80 2.19
C VAL A 93 -5.20 6.54 3.20
N THR A 94 -4.16 7.37 3.25
CA THR A 94 -3.07 7.24 4.23
C THR A 94 -3.59 7.36 5.66
N GLU A 95 -4.40 8.38 5.94
CA GLU A 95 -5.00 8.59 7.26
C GLU A 95 -6.01 7.49 7.62
N CYS A 96 -6.79 7.00 6.66
CA CYS A 96 -7.69 5.87 6.90
C CYS A 96 -6.91 4.61 7.27
N LEU A 97 -5.82 4.30 6.56
CA LEU A 97 -4.96 3.16 6.88
C LEU A 97 -4.30 3.33 8.25
N HIS A 98 -3.86 4.55 8.61
CA HIS A 98 -3.33 4.83 9.94
C HIS A 98 -4.38 4.54 11.02
N LYS A 99 -5.58 5.10 10.90
CA LYS A 99 -6.68 4.90 11.85
C LYS A 99 -7.07 3.43 12.01
N ILE A 100 -7.08 2.68 10.92
CA ILE A 100 -7.47 1.27 10.94
C ILE A 100 -6.36 0.37 11.48
N LEU A 101 -5.11 0.56 11.03
CA LEU A 101 -4.01 -0.37 11.30
C LEU A 101 -3.26 -0.02 12.60
N VAL A 102 -3.10 1.27 12.90
CA VAL A 102 -2.40 1.78 14.08
C VAL A 102 -3.39 2.03 15.20
N ASP A 103 -4.35 2.94 15.00
CA ASP A 103 -5.24 3.40 16.08
C ASP A 103 -6.34 2.37 16.40
N ARG A 104 -6.56 1.40 15.51
CA ARG A 104 -7.64 0.39 15.59
C ARG A 104 -9.03 1.01 15.69
N ASP A 105 -9.20 2.19 15.12
CA ASP A 105 -10.43 2.98 15.17
C ASP A 105 -11.09 3.07 13.77
N VAL A 106 -11.85 2.02 13.44
CA VAL A 106 -12.65 1.98 12.21
C VAL A 106 -13.74 3.06 12.21
N PRO A 107 -14.51 3.28 13.31
CA PRO A 107 -15.48 4.38 13.36
C PRO A 107 -14.86 5.76 13.09
N GLY A 108 -13.69 6.05 13.66
CA GLY A 108 -12.97 7.30 13.42
C GLY A 108 -12.50 7.44 11.96
N ALA A 109 -12.07 6.33 11.33
CA ALA A 109 -11.77 6.33 9.89
C ALA A 109 -13.01 6.68 9.05
N VAL A 110 -14.17 6.09 9.37
CA VAL A 110 -15.45 6.38 8.69
C VAL A 110 -15.83 7.85 8.87
N GLN A 111 -15.71 8.38 10.09
CA GLN A 111 -16.02 9.78 10.36
C GLN A 111 -15.09 10.73 9.61
N TYR A 112 -13.81 10.41 9.55
CA TYR A 112 -12.83 11.18 8.79
C TYR A 112 -13.19 11.26 7.31
N VAL A 113 -13.54 10.12 6.68
CA VAL A 113 -14.00 10.09 5.29
C VAL A 113 -15.25 10.96 5.08
N LYS A 114 -16.25 10.85 5.97
CA LYS A 114 -17.47 11.65 5.89
C LYS A 114 -17.18 13.16 5.97
N ASN A 115 -16.29 13.56 6.87
CA ASN A 115 -15.89 14.96 7.01
C ASN A 115 -15.18 15.46 5.75
N THR A 116 -14.23 14.69 5.21
CA THR A 116 -13.54 15.06 3.96
C THR A 116 -14.50 15.20 2.79
N ILE A 117 -15.49 14.31 2.66
CA ILE A 117 -16.53 14.42 1.62
C ILE A 117 -17.37 15.69 1.84
N SER A 118 -17.76 15.98 3.08
CA SER A 118 -18.51 17.20 3.41
C SER A 118 -17.73 18.46 3.04
N ASP A 119 -16.45 18.55 3.41
CA ASP A 119 -15.60 19.70 3.10
C ASP A 119 -15.41 19.88 1.60
N LEU A 120 -15.29 18.78 0.84
CA LEU A 120 -15.22 18.83 -0.61
C LEU A 120 -16.51 19.39 -1.23
N LEU A 121 -17.68 18.92 -0.77
CA LEU A 121 -18.99 19.39 -1.27
C LEU A 121 -19.29 20.85 -0.87
N MET A 122 -18.70 21.32 0.23
CA MET A 122 -18.84 22.70 0.70
C MET A 122 -17.78 23.65 0.13
N ASN A 123 -16.96 23.21 -0.85
CA ASN A 123 -15.85 23.98 -1.43
C ASN A 123 -14.83 24.48 -0.39
N ARG A 124 -14.59 23.69 0.67
CA ARG A 124 -13.61 24.00 1.74
C ARG A 124 -12.27 23.30 1.54
N VAL A 125 -12.09 22.61 0.42
CA VAL A 125 -10.85 21.91 0.07
C VAL A 125 -9.99 22.80 -0.83
N ASP A 126 -8.72 22.95 -0.47
CA ASP A 126 -7.77 23.70 -1.27
C ASP A 126 -7.55 23.06 -2.66
N LEU A 127 -7.51 23.88 -3.71
CA LEU A 127 -7.38 23.40 -5.08
C LEU A 127 -6.06 22.66 -5.34
N SER A 128 -4.97 22.96 -4.61
CA SER A 128 -3.70 22.24 -4.75
C SER A 128 -3.85 20.74 -4.42
N LEU A 129 -4.80 20.38 -3.54
CA LEU A 129 -5.09 19.00 -3.20
C LEU A 129 -5.80 18.24 -4.32
N LEU A 130 -6.41 18.96 -5.26
CA LEU A 130 -7.18 18.41 -6.38
C LEU A 130 -6.37 18.30 -7.68
N VAL A 131 -5.13 18.80 -7.71
CA VAL A 131 -4.25 18.71 -8.88
C VAL A 131 -3.91 17.26 -9.18
N ILE A 132 -4.02 16.89 -10.46
CA ILE A 132 -3.63 15.57 -10.98
C ILE A 132 -2.55 15.77 -12.03
N THR A 133 -1.48 14.98 -11.95
CA THR A 133 -0.38 15.01 -12.90
C THR A 133 -0.30 13.69 -13.66
N LYS A 134 -0.17 13.76 -14.98
CA LYS A 134 0.09 12.61 -15.85
C LYS A 134 1.26 12.91 -16.78
N GLY A 135 2.09 11.91 -17.03
CA GLY A 135 3.21 12.04 -17.95
C GLY A 135 2.74 12.08 -19.39
N LEU A 136 3.21 13.07 -20.15
CA LEU A 136 3.03 13.15 -21.59
C LEU A 136 4.20 12.41 -22.26
N THR A 137 3.91 11.22 -22.82
CA THR A 137 4.91 10.30 -23.36
C THR A 137 5.01 10.32 -24.88
N LYS A 138 3.99 10.85 -25.56
CA LYS A 138 3.93 10.94 -27.03
C LYS A 138 3.41 12.31 -27.46
N THR A 139 3.61 12.65 -28.71
CA THR A 139 3.00 13.83 -29.36
C THR A 139 1.56 13.53 -29.78
N GLY A 140 0.71 14.57 -29.83
CA GLY A 140 -0.76 14.49 -29.91
C GLY A 140 -1.35 13.36 -30.76
N GLU A 141 -0.99 13.31 -32.04
CA GLU A 141 -1.54 12.38 -33.03
C GLU A 141 -1.14 10.90 -32.79
N ASP A 142 -0.09 10.65 -32.00
CA ASP A 142 0.40 9.29 -31.71
C ASP A 142 -0.35 8.61 -30.55
N TYR A 143 -1.28 9.33 -29.91
CA TYR A 143 -2.18 8.76 -28.93
C TYR A 143 -3.43 8.19 -29.61
N ALA A 144 -3.56 6.86 -29.57
CA ALA A 144 -4.75 6.17 -30.06
C ALA A 144 -6.05 6.54 -29.29
N VAL A 145 -5.93 7.09 -28.08
CA VAL A 145 -7.05 7.51 -27.24
C VAL A 145 -6.86 8.96 -26.81
N LYS A 146 -7.88 9.80 -27.03
CA LYS A 146 -7.90 11.19 -26.57
C LYS A 146 -7.92 11.23 -25.03
N ALA A 147 -6.77 11.51 -24.44
CA ALA A 147 -6.63 11.62 -23.00
C ALA A 147 -6.71 13.09 -22.55
N ALA A 148 -7.35 13.36 -21.41
CA ALA A 148 -7.62 14.71 -20.92
C ALA A 148 -6.36 15.61 -20.79
N HIS A 149 -5.24 15.04 -20.36
CA HIS A 149 -3.97 15.77 -20.21
C HIS A 149 -3.29 16.09 -21.56
N VAL A 150 -3.57 15.31 -22.61
CA VAL A 150 -3.08 15.56 -23.97
C VAL A 150 -3.86 16.73 -24.58
N GLU A 151 -5.19 16.69 -24.50
CA GLU A 151 -6.07 17.76 -24.97
C GLU A 151 -5.78 19.09 -24.27
N LEU A 152 -5.59 19.06 -22.94
CA LEU A 152 -5.20 20.25 -22.18
C LEU A 152 -3.86 20.81 -22.66
N ALA A 153 -2.86 19.94 -22.88
CA ALA A 153 -1.54 20.36 -23.36
C ALA A 153 -1.59 20.96 -24.77
N GLU A 154 -2.41 20.43 -25.66
CA GLU A 154 -2.63 20.98 -27.01
C GLU A 154 -3.31 22.34 -26.95
N ARG A 155 -4.35 22.50 -26.10
CA ARG A 155 -5.07 23.76 -25.94
C ARG A 155 -4.24 24.88 -25.29
N MET A 156 -3.24 24.53 -24.49
CA MET A 156 -2.35 25.48 -23.82
C MET A 156 -1.19 25.97 -24.70
N ARG A 157 -0.95 25.33 -25.86
CA ARG A 157 0.02 25.79 -26.87
C ARG A 157 -0.56 26.95 -27.69
#